data_AF-A0A6C0EPY3-F1
#
_entry.id   AF-A0A6C0EPY3-F1
#
_cell.length_a   1.000
_cell.length_b   1.000
_cell.length_c   1.000
_cell.angle_alpha   90.00
_cell.angle_beta   90.00
_cell.angle_gamma   90.00
#
_symmetry.space_group_name_H-M   'P 1'
#
loop_
_entity.id
_entity.type
_entity.pdbx_description
1 polymer ?
#
loop_
_entity_poly.entity_id
_entity_poly.type
_entity_poly.pdbx_seq_one_letter_code
_entity_poly.pdbx_strand_id
1 'polypeptide(L)'
;MTETRVMNHIYANNQNNSVLNKGFILLDTLFKENGWYNFINDMDRVAYTRVGYETEYFEIKIDENKIHVSIPIKNSKYQYKTHFNNYFQASEYVEEYFKQYIVF
;
A
#
# COMPACT_ATOMS: atom_id res chain seq x y z
N MET A 1 6.57 15.02 -23.10
CA MET A 1 6.72 13.64 -23.62
C MET A 1 6.94 12.59 -22.51
N THR A 2 6.92 12.96 -21.23
CA THR A 2 7.25 12.08 -20.09
C THR A 2 6.01 11.54 -19.35
N GLU A 3 4.94 12.32 -19.23
CA GLU A 3 3.72 11.92 -18.50
C GLU A 3 2.98 10.75 -19.14
N THR A 4 2.83 10.73 -20.46
CA THR A 4 2.12 9.66 -21.18
C THR A 4 2.78 8.29 -20.98
N ARG A 5 4.11 8.25 -20.81
CA ARG A 5 4.86 7.00 -20.64
C ARG A 5 4.76 6.45 -19.21
N VAL A 6 4.71 7.34 -18.20
CA VAL A 6 4.44 6.98 -16.80
C VAL A 6 3.00 6.51 -16.64
N MET A 7 2.04 7.26 -17.21
CA MET A 7 0.63 6.87 -17.23
C MET A 7 0.43 5.51 -17.90
N ASN A 8 1.07 5.24 -19.05
CA ASN A 8 0.93 3.94 -19.72
C ASN A 8 1.53 2.78 -18.92
N HIS A 9 2.56 2.99 -18.10
CA HIS A 9 3.05 1.96 -17.15
C HIS A 9 2.04 1.73 -16.00
N ILE A 10 1.45 2.81 -15.47
CA ILE A 10 0.40 2.75 -14.45
C ILE A 10 -0.84 2.01 -14.99
N TYR A 11 -1.26 2.28 -16.23
CA TYR A 11 -2.39 1.59 -16.86
C TYR A 11 -2.08 0.13 -17.24
N ALA A 12 -0.84 -0.20 -17.61
CA ALA A 12 -0.45 -1.58 -17.92
C ALA A 12 -0.45 -2.50 -16.68
N ASN A 13 -0.14 -1.95 -15.49
CA ASN A 13 -0.20 -2.70 -14.21
C ASN A 13 -1.60 -2.73 -13.57
N ASN A 14 -2.55 -1.92 -14.06
CA ASN A 14 -3.95 -1.92 -13.58
C ASN A 14 -4.79 -3.11 -14.13
N GLN A 15 -4.17 -4.01 -14.90
CA GLN A 15 -4.79 -5.29 -15.29
C GLN A 15 -4.64 -6.29 -14.13
N ASN A 16 -5.56 -6.26 -13.16
CA ASN A 16 -5.98 -7.41 -12.32
C ASN A 16 -4.90 -8.33 -11.72
N ASN A 17 -3.66 -7.86 -11.52
CA ASN A 17 -2.68 -8.65 -10.79
C ASN A 17 -3.04 -8.58 -9.31
N SER A 18 -3.62 -9.69 -8.84
CA SER A 18 -3.81 -9.96 -7.41
C SER A 18 -2.46 -9.82 -6.71
N VAL A 19 -2.46 -9.28 -5.49
CA VAL A 19 -1.28 -9.24 -4.64
C VAL A 19 -0.56 -10.58 -4.60
N LEU A 20 0.78 -10.57 -4.72
CA LEU A 20 1.59 -11.79 -4.70
C LEU A 20 1.52 -12.47 -3.33
N ASN A 21 1.75 -11.69 -2.27
CA ASN A 21 1.55 -12.18 -0.92
C ASN A 21 0.05 -12.23 -0.57
N LYS A 22 -0.53 -13.45 -0.62
CA LYS A 22 -1.94 -13.70 -0.33
C LYS A 22 -2.36 -13.38 1.11
N GLY A 23 -1.40 -13.26 2.03
CA GLY A 23 -1.66 -12.78 3.40
C GLY A 23 -2.24 -11.36 3.44
N PHE A 24 -2.06 -10.57 2.38
CA PHE A 24 -2.58 -9.21 2.26
C PHE A 24 -3.74 -9.06 1.28
N ILE A 25 -4.41 -10.15 0.88
CA ILE A 25 -5.47 -10.11 -0.14
C ILE A 25 -6.64 -9.20 0.25
N LEU A 26 -7.02 -9.17 1.53
CA LEU A 26 -8.10 -8.31 2.01
C LEU A 26 -7.71 -6.83 1.95
N LEU A 27 -6.46 -6.51 2.28
CA LEU A 27 -5.93 -5.15 2.13
C LEU A 27 -5.87 -4.75 0.65
N ASP A 28 -5.40 -5.64 -0.23
CA ASP A 28 -5.34 -5.39 -1.68
C ASP A 28 -6.73 -5.01 -2.23
N THR A 29 -7.75 -5.78 -1.85
CA THR A 29 -9.15 -5.46 -2.19
C THR A 29 -9.57 -4.10 -1.62
N LEU A 30 -9.35 -3.87 -0.33
CA LEU A 30 -9.72 -2.61 0.34
C LEU A 30 -9.09 -1.39 -0.33
N PHE A 31 -7.79 -1.42 -0.62
CA PHE A 31 -7.09 -0.32 -1.29
C PHE A 31 -7.65 -0.08 -2.69
N LYS A 32 -7.81 -1.14 -3.50
CA LYS A 32 -8.30 -1.05 -4.88
C LYS A 32 -9.73 -0.52 -4.96
N GLU A 33 -10.62 -0.98 -4.08
CA GLU A 33 -12.01 -0.48 -3.99
C GLU A 33 -12.07 1.02 -3.67
N ASN A 34 -11.03 1.57 -3.03
CA ASN A 34 -10.93 2.99 -2.68
C ASN A 34 -10.01 3.79 -3.63
N GLY A 35 -9.71 3.26 -4.82
CA GLY A 35 -8.95 3.97 -5.87
C GLY A 35 -7.44 4.05 -5.63
N TRP A 36 -6.92 3.25 -4.70
CA TRP A 36 -5.47 3.07 -4.52
C TRP A 36 -4.98 1.91 -5.39
N TYR A 37 -3.74 2.01 -5.86
CA TYR A 37 -3.11 0.98 -6.67
C TYR A 37 -1.82 0.49 -6.03
N ASN A 38 -1.52 -0.77 -6.26
CA ASN A 38 -0.27 -1.37 -5.83
C ASN A 38 0.85 -0.96 -6.80
N PHE A 39 1.91 -0.35 -6.27
CA PHE A 39 3.10 0.03 -7.05
C PHE A 39 4.37 -0.74 -6.63
N ILE A 40 4.29 -1.54 -5.57
CA ILE A 40 5.30 -2.53 -5.16
C ILE A 40 4.55 -3.82 -4.81
N ASN A 41 4.78 -4.90 -5.55
CA ASN A 41 4.06 -6.17 -5.42
C ASN A 41 5.03 -7.36 -5.40
N ASP A 42 5.71 -7.54 -4.28
CA ASP A 42 6.65 -8.64 -4.04
C ASP A 42 6.07 -9.62 -2.99
N MET A 43 6.71 -10.77 -2.83
CA MET A 43 6.28 -11.77 -1.82
C MET A 43 6.51 -11.30 -0.39
N ASP A 44 7.53 -10.47 -0.15
CA ASP A 44 7.94 -9.95 1.15
C ASP A 44 7.65 -8.45 1.30
N ARG A 45 7.10 -7.79 0.27
CA ARG A 45 6.85 -6.34 0.30
C ARG A 45 5.67 -5.95 -0.56
N VAL A 46 4.76 -5.17 0.01
CA VAL A 46 3.64 -4.57 -0.72
C VAL A 46 3.56 -3.08 -0.42
N ALA A 47 3.28 -2.26 -1.43
CA ALA A 47 3.02 -0.84 -1.23
C ALA A 47 1.90 -0.31 -2.14
N TYR A 48 1.08 0.56 -1.57
CA TYR A 48 -0.11 1.13 -2.18
C TYR A 48 -0.05 2.65 -2.15
N THR A 49 -0.39 3.28 -3.27
CA THR A 49 -0.51 4.74 -3.40
C THR A 49 -1.71 5.11 -4.26
N ARG A 50 -1.98 6.41 -4.41
CA ARG A 50 -3.03 6.94 -5.30
C ARG A 50 -2.42 7.90 -6.31
N VAL A 51 -3.03 7.97 -7.50
CA VAL A 51 -2.52 8.77 -8.62
C VAL A 51 -2.47 10.24 -8.22
N GLY A 52 -1.34 10.90 -8.48
CA GLY A 52 -1.11 12.32 -8.16
C GLY A 52 -0.69 12.59 -6.71
N TYR A 53 -0.54 11.55 -5.88
CA TYR A 53 -0.08 11.65 -4.49
C TYR A 53 0.95 10.56 -4.19
N GLU A 54 1.94 10.40 -5.06
CA GLU A 54 2.92 9.30 -5.01
C GLU A 54 3.80 9.35 -3.75
N THR A 55 3.84 10.49 -3.04
CA THR A 55 4.50 10.62 -1.73
C THR A 55 3.66 10.08 -0.57
N GLU A 56 2.35 9.92 -0.78
CA GLU A 56 1.41 9.32 0.18
C GLU A 56 1.24 7.84 -0.15
N TYR A 57 1.93 6.99 0.61
CA TYR A 57 1.86 5.56 0.41
C TYR A 57 1.78 4.78 1.71
N PHE A 58 1.08 3.67 1.64
CA PHE A 58 1.10 2.61 2.64
C PHE A 58 2.08 1.55 2.19
N GLU A 59 2.91 1.06 3.09
CA GLU A 59 3.89 0.02 2.81
C GLU A 59 3.91 -1.02 3.92
N ILE A 60 3.94 -2.28 3.52
CA ILE A 60 4.17 -3.42 4.40
C ILE A 60 5.40 -4.17 3.89
N LYS A 61 6.39 -4.37 4.75
CA LYS A 61 7.60 -5.13 4.45
C LYS A 61 7.78 -6.22 5.51
N ILE A 62 7.98 -7.44 5.05
CA ILE A 62 8.25 -8.60 5.89
C ILE A 62 9.77 -8.79 5.94
N ASP A 63 10.26 -8.99 7.15
CA ASP A 63 11.61 -9.44 7.46
C ASP A 63 11.52 -10.72 8.31
N GLU A 64 12.62 -11.44 8.51
CA GLU A 64 12.65 -12.79 9.09
C GLU A 64 11.87 -12.93 10.42
N ASN A 65 11.80 -11.86 11.22
CA ASN A 65 11.16 -11.86 12.53
C ASN A 65 10.02 -10.86 12.69
N LYS A 66 9.78 -9.98 11.71
CA LYS A 66 8.92 -8.80 11.88
C LYS A 66 8.21 -8.41 10.60
N ILE A 67 7.01 -7.87 10.76
CA ILE A 67 6.26 -7.22 9.69
C ILE A 67 6.29 -5.72 9.96
N HIS A 68 7.07 -5.01 9.17
CA HIS A 68 7.20 -3.57 9.20
C HIS A 68 6.05 -2.93 8.43
N VAL A 69 5.44 -1.92 9.04
CA VAL A 69 4.37 -1.13 8.44
C VAL A 69 4.80 0.33 8.42
N SER A 70 4.64 0.98 7.26
CA SER A 70 4.82 2.41 7.05
C SER A 70 3.50 3.00 6.56
N ILE A 71 3.04 4.07 7.21
CA ILE A 71 1.80 4.75 6.87
C ILE A 71 2.03 6.25 6.62
N PRO A 72 1.29 6.87 5.68
CA PRO A 72 1.43 8.27 5.40
C PRO A 72 0.83 9.12 6.52
N ILE A 73 1.49 10.21 6.89
CA ILE A 73 0.92 11.22 7.79
C ILE A 73 0.35 12.34 6.90
N LYS A 74 -0.92 12.70 7.08
CA LYS A 74 -1.58 13.74 6.28
C LYS A 74 -0.79 15.05 6.29
N ASN A 75 -0.67 15.67 5.12
CA ASN A 75 0.02 16.95 4.92
C ASN A 75 1.49 16.95 5.40
N SER A 76 2.12 15.77 5.44
CA SER A 76 3.49 15.60 5.90
C SER A 76 4.34 14.94 4.82
N LYS A 77 5.62 15.30 4.77
CA LYS A 77 6.63 14.59 3.96
C LYS A 77 7.17 13.33 4.64
N TYR A 78 6.74 13.08 5.88
CA TYR A 78 7.20 11.98 6.71
C TYR A 78 6.16 10.87 6.78
N GLN A 79 6.64 9.67 7.06
CA GLN A 79 5.80 8.52 7.35
C GLN A 79 6.03 8.03 8.76
N TYR A 80 4.95 7.52 9.37
CA TYR A 80 5.06 6.80 10.62
C TYR A 80 5.41 5.35 10.34
N LYS A 81 6.37 4.81 11.09
CA LYS A 81 6.82 3.42 10.95
C LYS A 81 6.63 2.67 12.25
N THR A 82 6.08 1.47 12.16
CA THR A 82 5.93 0.53 13.26
C THR A 82 6.18 -0.90 12.78
N HIS A 83 6.12 -1.87 13.69
CA HIS A 83 6.27 -3.28 13.35
C HIS A 83 5.39 -4.18 14.22
N PHE A 84 5.09 -5.36 13.67
CA PHE A 84 4.26 -6.38 14.30
C PHE A 84 4.90 -7.77 14.16
N ASN A 85 4.43 -8.72 14.97
CA ASN A 85 4.95 -10.09 14.98
C ASN A 85 4.17 -11.03 14.07
N ASN A 86 3.02 -10.60 13.54
CA ASN A 86 2.18 -11.43 12.67
C ASN A 86 1.37 -10.59 11.69
N TYR A 87 0.89 -11.25 10.64
CA TYR A 87 0.13 -10.67 9.54
C TYR A 87 -1.19 -10.05 10.01
N PHE A 88 -1.85 -10.68 10.97
CA PHE A 88 -3.15 -10.24 11.45
C PHE A 88 -3.07 -8.85 12.08
N GLN A 89 -2.20 -8.66 13.08
CA GLN A 89 -2.02 -7.37 13.75
C GLN A 89 -1.56 -6.28 12.78
N ALA A 90 -0.64 -6.61 11.87
CA ALA A 90 -0.20 -5.67 10.85
C ALA A 90 -1.35 -5.23 9.93
N SER A 91 -2.20 -6.17 9.54
CA SER A 91 -3.30 -5.90 8.62
C SER A 91 -4.43 -5.13 9.27
N GLU A 92 -4.81 -5.49 10.50
CA GLU A 92 -5.81 -4.76 11.30
C GLU A 92 -5.38 -3.30 11.51
N TYR A 93 -4.11 -3.08 11.87
CA TYR A 93 -3.56 -1.73 12.04
C TYR A 93 -3.62 -0.90 10.74
N VAL A 94 -3.23 -1.50 9.61
CA VAL A 94 -3.25 -0.81 8.31
C VAL A 94 -4.70 -0.51 7.90
N GLU A 95 -5.61 -1.46 8.06
CA GLU A 95 -7.03 -1.30 7.73
C GLU A 95 -7.67 -0.18 8.56
N GLU A 96 -7.49 -0.19 9.88
CA GLU A 96 -8.03 0.83 10.77
C GLU A 96 -7.50 2.21 10.43
N TYR A 97 -6.18 2.33 10.22
CA TYR A 97 -5.59 3.61 9.85
C TYR A 97 -6.07 4.07 8.48
N PHE A 98 -6.16 3.17 7.50
CA PHE A 98 -6.62 3.49 6.16
C PHE A 98 -8.05 4.04 6.17
N LYS A 99 -8.96 3.39 6.91
CA LYS A 99 -10.35 3.87 7.07
C LYS A 99 -10.38 5.28 7.67
N GLN A 100 -9.58 5.56 8.68
CA GLN A 100 -9.47 6.92 9.23
C GLN A 100 -8.86 7.90 8.24
N TYR A 101 -7.86 7.47 7.47
CA TYR A 101 -7.16 8.30 6.50
C TYR A 101 -8.07 8.80 5.39
N ILE A 102 -8.97 7.97 4.86
CA ILE A 102 -9.84 8.31 3.72
C ILE A 102 -11.14 9.04 4.12
N VAL A 103 -11.57 8.96 5.38
CA VAL A 103 -12.81 9.61 5.86
C VAL A 103 -12.63 11.11 6.09
N PHE A 104 -11.43 11.53 6.48
CA PHE A 104 -11.05 12.93 6.69
C PHE A 104 -10.27 13.48 5.51
#